data_AF-A0A348PEM4-F1
#
_entry.id   AF-A0A348PEM4-F1
#
_cell.length_a   1.000
_cell.length_b   1.000
_cell.length_c   1.000
_cell.angle_alpha   90.00
_cell.angle_beta   90.00
_cell.angle_gamma   90.00
#
_symmetry.space_group_name_H-M   'P 1'
#
loop_
_entity.id
_entity.type
_entity.pdbx_description
1 polymer ?
#
loop_
_entity_poly.entity_id
_entity_poly.type
_entity_poly.pdbx_seq_one_letter_code
_entity_poly.pdbx_strand_id
1 'polypeptide(L)'
;MTDHAASLPRASARRSIDSYDPKGKRVFVRADFNVPTDDAGNITDDRRIRGALPTIQSLISRGAAVVVASHFGRPAGTGYEAAESLQPVFVRLKELLAGQAEVLFAGQTPTDSATQAAVAQLKPGQVLLLENLRFENGEKKGDPAFAATL
;
A
#
# COMPACT_ATOMS: atom_id res chain seq x y z
N MET A 1 37.25 -33.63 -8.89
CA MET A 1 36.19 -32.70 -9.32
C MET A 1 34.92 -33.09 -8.60
N THR A 2 34.68 -32.54 -7.42
CA THR A 2 33.47 -32.78 -6.63
C THR A 2 32.47 -31.69 -6.96
N ASP A 3 31.44 -32.05 -7.71
CA ASP A 3 30.35 -31.14 -8.08
C ASP A 3 29.35 -31.08 -6.92
N HIS A 4 29.43 -30.01 -6.13
CA HIS A 4 28.40 -29.65 -5.15
C HIS A 4 27.32 -28.84 -5.85
N ALA A 5 26.43 -29.52 -6.57
CA ALA A 5 25.17 -28.94 -6.98
C ALA A 5 24.29 -28.78 -5.72
N ALA A 6 24.43 -27.65 -5.03
CA ALA A 6 23.51 -27.24 -3.99
C ALA A 6 22.12 -27.06 -4.62
N SER A 7 21.22 -28.00 -4.33
CA SER A 7 19.80 -27.88 -4.61
C SER A 7 19.29 -26.55 -4.05
N LEU A 8 18.84 -25.65 -4.92
CA LEU A 8 18.08 -24.46 -4.49
C LEU A 8 16.91 -24.93 -3.62
N PRO A 9 16.68 -24.32 -2.44
CA PRO A 9 15.55 -24.70 -1.60
C PRO A 9 14.25 -24.45 -2.36
N ARG A 10 13.40 -25.49 -2.43
CA ARG A 10 12.02 -25.39 -2.93
C ARG A 10 11.33 -24.19 -2.27
N ALA A 11 10.58 -23.42 -3.06
CA ALA A 11 9.75 -22.32 -2.58
C ALA A 11 8.98 -22.76 -1.33
N SER A 12 9.22 -22.07 -0.21
CA SER A 12 8.48 -22.29 1.03
C SER A 12 6.99 -22.11 0.78
N ALA A 13 6.15 -22.94 1.42
CA ALA A 13 4.70 -22.80 1.34
C ALA A 13 4.32 -21.35 1.68
N ARG A 14 3.72 -20.63 0.73
CA ARG A 14 3.29 -19.24 0.93
C ARG A 14 2.25 -19.21 2.05
N ARG A 15 2.44 -18.35 3.04
CA ARG A 15 1.43 -18.10 4.07
C ARG A 15 0.27 -17.30 3.46
N SER A 16 -0.96 -17.69 3.75
CA SER A 16 -2.17 -16.94 3.34
C SER A 16 -2.61 -15.97 4.43
N ILE A 17 -3.21 -14.85 4.02
CA ILE A 17 -3.86 -13.89 4.92
C ILE A 17 -5.04 -14.51 5.69
N ASP A 18 -5.61 -15.60 5.17
CA ASP A 18 -6.69 -16.35 5.83
C ASP A 18 -6.20 -17.03 7.11
N SER A 19 -4.92 -17.41 7.14
CA SER A 19 -4.27 -18.08 8.29
C SER A 19 -3.67 -17.11 9.31
N TYR A 20 -3.73 -15.81 9.04
CA TYR A 20 -3.19 -14.78 9.92
C TYR A 20 -4.30 -14.20 10.80
N ASP A 21 -4.04 -14.03 12.10
CA ASP A 21 -4.90 -13.29 13.02
C ASP A 21 -4.47 -11.81 13.07
N PRO A 22 -5.24 -10.88 12.48
CA PRO A 22 -4.89 -9.47 12.44
C PRO A 22 -5.53 -8.66 13.58
N LYS A 23 -6.30 -9.27 14.49
CA LYS A 23 -7.10 -8.55 15.47
C LYS A 23 -6.22 -7.68 16.37
N GLY A 24 -6.55 -6.38 16.44
CA GLY A 24 -5.81 -5.40 17.23
C GLY A 24 -4.42 -5.04 16.68
N LYS A 25 -4.07 -5.52 15.49
CA LYS A 25 -2.78 -5.25 14.84
C LYS A 25 -2.92 -4.18 13.77
N ARG A 26 -1.83 -3.47 13.52
CA ARG A 26 -1.66 -2.65 12.32
C ARG A 26 -1.02 -3.50 11.24
N VAL A 27 -1.64 -3.56 10.07
CA VAL A 27 -1.20 -4.41 8.96
C VAL A 27 -0.84 -3.53 7.77
N PHE A 28 0.40 -3.64 7.31
CA PHE A 28 0.87 -3.02 6.07
C PHE A 28 0.47 -3.90 4.87
N VAL A 29 -0.22 -3.31 3.90
CA VAL A 29 -0.72 -3.96 2.70
C VAL A 29 -0.09 -3.29 1.48
N ARG A 30 0.80 -4.02 0.80
CA ARG A 30 1.30 -3.60 -0.52
C ARG A 30 0.24 -3.96 -1.57
N ALA A 31 -0.40 -2.96 -2.16
CA ALA A 31 -1.40 -3.12 -3.22
C ALA A 31 -0.87 -2.63 -4.58
N ASP A 32 -1.43 -3.12 -5.67
CA ASP A 32 -1.23 -2.55 -7.00
C ASP A 32 -2.40 -1.59 -7.30
N PHE A 33 -2.16 -0.29 -7.20
CA PHE A 33 -3.08 0.79 -7.56
C PHE A 33 -2.54 1.64 -8.70
N ASN A 34 -1.62 1.09 -9.51
CA ASN A 34 -1.16 1.74 -10.72
C ASN A 34 -2.24 1.60 -11.81
N VAL A 35 -3.30 2.40 -11.68
CA VAL A 35 -4.48 2.44 -12.55
C VAL A 35 -4.25 3.40 -13.73
N PRO A 36 -4.92 3.18 -14.88
CA PRO A 36 -4.90 4.18 -15.94
C PRO A 36 -5.75 5.40 -15.55
N THR A 37 -5.29 6.58 -15.97
CA THR A 37 -6.01 7.86 -15.84
C THR A 37 -6.13 8.56 -17.19
N ASP A 38 -7.12 9.44 -17.32
CA ASP A 38 -7.22 10.37 -18.46
C ASP A 38 -6.34 11.61 -18.26
N ASP A 39 -6.34 12.52 -19.25
CA ASP A 39 -5.55 13.77 -19.21
C ASP A 39 -5.97 14.73 -18.09
N ALA A 40 -7.19 14.58 -17.56
CA ALA A 40 -7.69 15.33 -16.42
C ALA A 40 -7.36 14.67 -15.07
N GLY A 41 -6.68 13.52 -15.08
CA GLY A 41 -6.30 12.77 -13.88
C GLY A 41 -7.42 11.88 -13.32
N ASN A 42 -8.53 11.69 -14.04
CA ASN A 42 -9.61 10.81 -13.60
C ASN A 42 -9.24 9.36 -13.87
N ILE A 43 -9.55 8.46 -12.92
CA ILE A 43 -9.37 7.02 -13.09
C ILE A 43 -10.33 6.52 -14.17
N THR A 44 -9.79 5.91 -15.23
CA THR A 44 -10.60 5.35 -16.33
C THR A 44 -10.92 3.86 -16.13
N ASP A 45 -10.16 3.17 -15.28
CA ASP A 45 -10.37 1.78 -14.91
C ASP A 45 -9.93 1.50 -13.46
N ASP A 46 -10.88 1.18 -12.60
CA ASP A 46 -10.66 0.95 -11.17
C ASP A 46 -10.47 -0.53 -10.79
N ARG A 47 -10.36 -1.45 -11.77
CA ARG A 47 -10.28 -2.91 -11.52
C ARG A 47 -9.17 -3.29 -10.55
N ARG A 48 -8.02 -2.61 -10.60
CA ARG A 48 -6.91 -2.86 -9.69
C ARG A 48 -7.22 -2.46 -8.24
N ILE A 49 -7.93 -1.35 -8.05
CA ILE A 49 -8.42 -0.92 -6.72
C ILE A 49 -9.41 -1.95 -6.18
N ARG A 50 -10.39 -2.35 -7.01
CA ARG A 50 -11.37 -3.38 -6.66
C ARG A 50 -10.74 -4.72 -6.33
N GLY A 51 -9.67 -5.11 -7.03
CA GLY A 51 -8.93 -6.33 -6.78
C GLY A 51 -8.28 -6.42 -5.40
N ALA A 52 -7.96 -5.28 -4.77
CA ALA A 52 -7.42 -5.24 -3.41
C ALA A 52 -8.50 -5.27 -2.31
N LEU A 53 -9.75 -4.91 -2.63
CA LEU A 53 -10.82 -4.77 -1.64
C LEU A 53 -11.06 -6.03 -0.81
N PRO A 54 -11.06 -7.27 -1.35
CA PRO A 54 -11.29 -8.46 -0.54
C PRO A 54 -10.27 -8.61 0.61
N THR A 55 -9.00 -8.26 0.35
CA THR A 55 -7.94 -8.32 1.38
C THR A 55 -8.15 -7.23 2.44
N ILE A 56 -8.41 -5.99 2.00
CA ILE A 56 -8.63 -4.86 2.90
C ILE A 56 -9.87 -5.11 3.78
N GLN A 57 -10.99 -5.50 3.17
CA GLN A 57 -12.25 -5.81 3.84
C GLN A 57 -12.11 -6.96 4.85
N SER A 58 -11.38 -8.02 4.49
CA SER A 58 -11.08 -9.13 5.40
C SER A 58 -10.26 -8.69 6.62
N LEU A 59 -9.30 -7.77 6.43
CA LEU A 59 -8.48 -7.26 7.53
C LEU A 59 -9.29 -6.36 8.48
N ILE A 60 -10.04 -5.40 7.94
CA ILE A 60 -10.85 -4.49 8.78
C ILE A 60 -11.96 -5.25 9.53
N SER A 61 -12.64 -6.22 8.89
CA SER A 61 -13.72 -6.98 9.53
C SER A 61 -13.22 -7.87 10.67
N ARG A 62 -11.94 -8.28 10.61
CA ARG A 62 -11.24 -9.02 11.67
C ARG A 62 -10.56 -8.12 12.71
N GLY A 63 -10.81 -6.81 12.67
CA GLY A 63 -10.36 -5.87 13.69
C GLY A 63 -8.92 -5.36 13.52
N ALA A 64 -8.39 -5.35 12.30
CA ALA A 64 -7.11 -4.74 11.98
C ALA A 64 -7.23 -3.23 11.77
N ALA A 65 -6.15 -2.49 12.02
CA ALA A 65 -5.90 -1.19 11.40
C ALA A 65 -5.07 -1.41 10.12
N VAL A 66 -5.46 -0.85 8.98
CA VAL A 66 -4.82 -1.17 7.69
C VAL A 66 -4.07 0.02 7.12
N VAL A 67 -2.78 -0.14 6.86
CA VAL A 67 -1.97 0.83 6.09
C VAL A 67 -1.78 0.25 4.70
N VAL A 68 -2.28 0.92 3.66
CA VAL A 68 -2.16 0.50 2.27
C VAL A 68 -1.09 1.34 1.59
N ALA A 69 -0.17 0.68 0.89
CA ALA A 69 0.89 1.34 0.15
C ALA A 69 0.89 0.86 -1.30
N SER A 70 0.97 1.81 -2.23
CA SER A 70 1.10 1.50 -3.66
C SER A 70 2.14 2.37 -4.35
N HIS A 71 2.30 2.16 -5.65
CA HIS A 71 2.99 3.10 -6.51
C HIS A 71 2.02 3.55 -7.60
N PHE A 72 2.29 4.71 -8.16
CA PHE A 72 1.55 5.24 -9.30
C PHE A 72 2.54 5.92 -10.26
N GLY A 73 2.35 5.73 -11.56
CA GLY A 73 3.24 6.33 -12.56
C GLY A 73 4.72 5.97 -12.37
N ARG A 74 5.60 6.88 -12.78
CA ARG A 74 7.06 6.76 -12.72
C ARG A 74 7.72 8.10 -12.31
N PRO A 75 7.44 8.63 -11.11
CA PRO A 75 8.04 9.88 -10.62
C PRO A 75 9.55 9.84 -10.60
N ALA A 76 10.19 11.00 -10.63
CA ALA A 76 11.64 11.13 -10.51
C ALA A 76 12.16 10.51 -9.20
N GLY A 77 11.34 10.55 -8.14
CA GLY A 77 11.69 10.00 -6.82
C GLY A 77 12.51 10.97 -5.99
N THR A 78 12.25 12.26 -6.16
CA THR A 78 12.88 13.37 -5.43
C THR A 78 11.90 14.05 -4.46
N GLY A 79 10.81 13.36 -4.08
CA GLY A 79 9.72 13.89 -3.29
C GLY A 79 8.39 13.93 -4.04
N TYR A 80 7.48 14.76 -3.55
CA TYR A 80 6.10 14.87 -4.05
C TYR A 80 6.01 15.42 -5.48
N GLU A 81 5.27 14.71 -6.33
CA GLU A 81 4.97 15.11 -7.71
C GLU A 81 3.46 15.01 -7.95
N ALA A 82 2.78 16.16 -8.08
CA ALA A 82 1.32 16.23 -8.07
C ALA A 82 0.64 15.37 -9.16
N ALA A 83 1.26 15.26 -10.35
CA ALA A 83 0.74 14.46 -11.46
C ALA A 83 0.74 12.94 -11.17
N GLU A 84 1.53 12.50 -10.18
CA GLU A 84 1.69 11.10 -9.83
C GLU A 84 1.31 10.82 -8.37
N SER A 85 0.52 11.72 -7.77
CA SER A 85 -0.10 11.51 -6.46
C SER A 85 -1.15 10.40 -6.52
N LEU A 86 -1.29 9.66 -5.42
CA LEU A 86 -2.37 8.70 -5.19
C LEU A 86 -3.69 9.38 -4.76
N GLN A 87 -3.79 10.71 -4.78
CA GLN A 87 -5.03 11.44 -4.46
C GLN A 87 -6.27 10.93 -5.22
N PRO A 88 -6.23 10.65 -6.56
CA PRO A 88 -7.40 10.09 -7.26
C PRO A 88 -7.75 8.67 -6.75
N VAL A 89 -6.74 7.88 -6.43
CA VAL A 89 -6.92 6.53 -5.85
C VAL A 89 -7.52 6.61 -4.46
N PHE A 90 -7.10 7.57 -3.63
CA PHE A 90 -7.69 7.84 -2.32
C PHE A 90 -9.20 8.12 -2.43
N VAL A 91 -9.59 9.05 -3.32
CA VAL A 91 -11.00 9.38 -3.54
C VAL A 91 -11.78 8.14 -3.91
N ARG A 92 -11.28 7.35 -4.87
CA ARG A 92 -11.97 6.15 -5.31
C ARG A 92 -12.05 5.06 -4.25
N LEU A 93 -10.96 4.82 -3.51
CA LEU A 93 -10.93 3.83 -2.44
C LEU A 93 -11.90 4.21 -1.31
N LYS A 94 -11.99 5.49 -0.97
CA LYS A 94 -12.94 6.04 0.00
C LYS A 94 -14.39 5.78 -0.41
N GLU A 95 -14.73 5.98 -1.69
CA GLU A 95 -16.07 5.65 -2.22
C GLU A 95 -16.39 4.16 -2.13
N LEU A 96 -15.43 3.31 -2.49
CA LEU A 96 -15.61 1.85 -2.53
C LEU A 96 -15.75 1.22 -1.14
N LEU A 97 -15.16 1.84 -0.12
CA LEU A 97 -15.23 1.41 1.28
C LEU A 97 -16.24 2.20 2.11
N ALA A 98 -17.06 3.05 1.47
CA ALA A 98 -18.08 3.84 2.14
C ALA A 98 -19.04 2.93 2.92
N GLY A 99 -19.27 3.26 4.19
CA GLY A 99 -20.09 2.47 5.11
C GLY A 99 -19.40 1.23 5.71
N GLN A 100 -18.17 0.91 5.29
CA GLN A 100 -17.39 -0.20 5.84
C GLN A 100 -16.19 0.26 6.68
N ALA A 101 -15.48 1.29 6.22
CA ALA A 101 -14.33 1.85 6.92
C ALA A 101 -14.16 3.35 6.64
N GLU A 102 -13.54 4.05 7.58
CA GLU A 102 -12.99 5.38 7.32
C GLU A 102 -11.65 5.23 6.60
N VAL A 103 -11.53 5.88 5.43
CA VAL A 103 -10.30 5.92 4.64
C VAL A 103 -9.63 7.28 4.85
N LEU A 104 -8.37 7.24 5.25
CA LEU A 104 -7.52 8.39 5.54
C LEU A 104 -6.42 8.51 4.48
N PHE A 105 -5.95 9.73 4.27
CA PHE A 105 -4.82 10.08 3.41
C PHE A 105 -4.12 11.30 4.02
N ALA A 106 -2.82 11.21 4.24
CA ALA A 106 -2.07 12.23 4.96
C ALA A 106 -0.62 12.30 4.48
N GLY A 107 -0.05 13.50 4.54
CA GLY A 107 1.30 13.79 4.05
C GLY A 107 1.37 13.94 2.53
N GLN A 108 2.58 14.17 2.07
CA GLN A 108 2.99 14.32 0.67
C GLN A 108 4.04 13.27 0.26
N THR A 109 4.65 12.56 1.21
CA THR A 109 5.47 11.37 0.91
C THR A 109 5.06 10.21 1.82
N PRO A 110 5.44 8.96 1.51
CA PRO A 110 5.03 7.79 2.29
C PRO A 110 5.50 7.79 3.75
N THR A 111 6.49 8.61 4.09
CA THR A 111 7.23 8.54 5.36
C THR A 111 7.43 9.92 6.01
N ASP A 112 6.78 10.97 5.53
CA ASP A 112 6.88 12.28 6.16
C ASP A 112 6.22 12.32 7.55
N SER A 113 6.44 13.41 8.29
CA SER A 113 5.95 13.54 9.67
C SER A 113 4.43 13.50 9.80
N ALA A 114 3.69 14.00 8.81
CA ALA A 114 2.23 13.97 8.81
C ALA A 114 1.73 12.55 8.57
N THR A 115 2.36 11.81 7.64
CA THR A 115 2.06 10.40 7.41
C THR A 115 2.39 9.55 8.64
N GLN A 116 3.54 9.75 9.28
CA GLN A 116 3.92 9.05 10.51
C GLN A 116 2.91 9.30 11.65
N ALA A 117 2.47 10.55 11.80
CA ALA A 117 1.44 10.90 12.79
C ALA A 117 0.10 10.20 12.50
N ALA A 118 -0.33 10.16 11.24
CA ALA A 118 -1.53 9.46 10.82
C ALA A 118 -1.44 7.95 11.05
N VAL A 119 -0.30 7.33 10.73
CA VAL A 119 -0.02 5.92 11.03
C VAL A 119 -0.13 5.66 12.54
N ALA A 120 0.49 6.50 13.38
CA ALA A 120 0.48 6.34 14.83
C ALA A 120 -0.93 6.39 15.44
N GLN A 121 -1.81 7.23 14.89
CA GLN A 121 -3.17 7.43 15.37
C GLN A 121 -4.20 6.48 14.75
N LEU A 122 -3.80 5.66 13.77
CA LEU A 122 -4.70 4.76 13.04
C LEU A 122 -5.35 3.71 13.96
N LYS A 123 -6.68 3.67 13.95
CA LYS A 123 -7.50 2.81 14.82
C LYS A 123 -7.94 1.52 14.09
N PRO A 124 -8.25 0.44 14.85
CA PRO A 124 -8.88 -0.74 14.27
C PRO A 124 -10.13 -0.40 13.45
N GLY A 125 -10.27 -1.00 12.28
CA GLY A 125 -11.36 -0.74 11.33
C GLY A 125 -11.11 0.45 10.39
N GLN A 126 -10.04 1.23 10.59
CA GLN A 126 -9.66 2.32 9.67
C GLN A 126 -8.64 1.85 8.64
N VAL A 127 -8.61 2.55 7.51
CA VAL A 127 -7.65 2.35 6.41
C VAL A 127 -6.90 3.66 6.17
N LEU A 128 -5.57 3.62 6.16
CA LEU A 128 -4.73 4.74 5.71
C LEU A 128 -4.08 4.37 4.39
N LEU A 129 -4.31 5.16 3.34
CA LEU A 129 -3.51 5.08 2.12
C LEU A 129 -2.27 5.95 2.29
N LEU A 130 -1.08 5.37 2.11
CA LEU A 130 0.15 6.14 1.99
C LEU A 130 0.20 6.81 0.62
N GLU A 131 0.88 7.95 0.55
CA GLU A 131 1.25 8.55 -0.72
C GLU A 131 2.22 7.65 -1.50
N ASN A 132 2.43 7.94 -2.79
CA ASN A 132 3.14 7.13 -3.76
C ASN A 132 4.55 6.73 -3.28
N LEU A 133 4.79 5.40 -3.13
CA LEU A 133 6.09 4.90 -2.68
C LEU A 133 7.25 5.34 -3.57
N ARG A 134 7.00 5.61 -4.85
CA ARG A 134 8.05 6.03 -5.79
C ARG A 134 8.45 7.50 -5.66
N PHE A 135 7.78 8.29 -4.82
CA PHE A 135 8.30 9.61 -4.41
C PHE A 135 9.61 9.49 -3.63
N GLU A 136 9.87 8.32 -3.04
CA GLU A 136 11.13 7.98 -2.40
C GLU A 136 11.99 7.13 -3.35
N ASN A 137 13.18 7.62 -3.70
CA ASN A 137 14.10 6.94 -4.62
C ASN A 137 14.48 5.51 -4.14
N GLY A 138 14.46 5.29 -2.83
CA GLY A 138 14.77 4.00 -2.21
C GLY A 138 13.86 2.85 -2.69
N GLU A 139 12.60 3.15 -3.03
CA GLU A 139 11.63 2.14 -3.51
C GLU A 139 12.14 1.42 -4.76
N LYS A 140 12.60 2.17 -5.77
CA LYS A 140 13.06 1.58 -7.04
C LYS A 140 14.36 0.80 -6.90
N LYS A 141 15.15 1.11 -5.87
CA LYS A 141 16.45 0.48 -5.59
C LYS A 141 16.33 -0.73 -4.67
N GLY A 142 15.15 -0.99 -4.11
CA GLY A 142 15.00 -2.00 -3.06
C GLY A 142 15.84 -1.66 -1.83
N ASP A 143 15.96 -0.37 -1.51
CA ASP A 143 16.82 0.14 -0.43
C ASP A 143 16.33 -0.36 0.94
N PRO A 144 17.14 -1.15 1.69
CA PRO A 144 16.77 -1.61 3.02
C PRO A 144 16.54 -0.48 4.02
N ALA A 145 17.22 0.66 3.88
CA ALA A 145 17.04 1.80 4.77
C ALA A 145 15.65 2.40 4.59
N PHE A 146 15.19 2.56 3.35
CA PHE A 146 13.83 2.99 3.06
C PHE A 146 12.81 1.94 3.52
N ALA A 147 13.05 0.64 3.27
CA ALA A 147 12.17 -0.41 3.74
C ALA A 147 11.98 -0.41 5.27
N ALA A 148 13.02 -0.01 6.03
CA ALA A 148 12.95 0.10 7.48
C ALA A 148 12.16 1.32 7.99
N THR A 149 11.85 2.29 7.11
CA THR A 149 11.03 3.47 7.45
C THR A 149 9.53 3.28 7.25
N LEU A 150 9.12 2.21 6.54
CA LEU A 150 7.73 1.85 6.28
C LEU A 150 7.12 1.03 7.43
#